data_AF-A0A536UUH8-F1
#
_entry.id   AF-A0A536UUH8-F1
#
_cell.length_a   1.000
_cell.length_b   1.000
_cell.length_c   1.000
_cell.angle_alpha   90.00
_cell.angle_beta   90.00
_cell.angle_gamma   90.00
#
_symmetry.space_group_name_H-M   'P 1'
#
loop_
_entity.id
_entity.type
_entity.pdbx_description
1 polymer ?
#
loop_
_entity_poly.entity_id
_entity_poly.type
_entity_poly.pdbx_seq_one_letter_code
_entity_poly.pdbx_strand_id
1 'polypeptide(L)' 'KSFTFQIKSPPAGVLIKKAIKLEKGSARPHLDKVGKLTRAQLEDIAKAKMKDLNAADLDGAVRIIAGTARSMGVTVEGG' A
#
# COMPACT_ATOMS: atom_id res chain seq x y z
N LYS A 1 -3.34 4.84 -33.78
CA LYS A 1 -4.04 4.62 -32.49
C LYS A 1 -3.05 3.98 -31.53
N SER A 2 -2.32 4.80 -30.76
CA SER A 2 -1.26 4.34 -29.87
C SER A 2 -1.79 4.34 -28.45
N PHE A 3 -1.97 3.15 -27.88
CA PHE A 3 -2.23 2.99 -26.46
C PHE A 3 -0.89 3.09 -25.73
N THR A 4 -0.58 4.26 -25.19
CA THR A 4 0.61 4.46 -24.36
C THR A 4 0.37 3.76 -23.02
N PHE A 5 0.78 2.50 -22.93
CA PHE A 5 0.84 1.77 -21.66
C PHE A 5 1.96 2.39 -20.82
N GLN A 6 1.65 3.47 -20.11
CA GLN A 6 2.56 4.04 -19.12
C GLN A 6 2.67 3.03 -17.97
N ILE A 7 3.73 2.24 -17.97
CA ILE A 7 4.13 1.42 -16.82
C ILE A 7 4.62 2.39 -15.75
N LYS A 8 3.68 3.05 -15.07
CA LYS A 8 3.97 3.76 -13.82
C LYS A 8 4.32 2.72 -12.77
N SER A 9 5.17 3.08 -11.80
CA SER A 9 5.61 2.15 -10.78
C SER A 9 4.45 1.43 -10.10
N PRO A 10 4.66 0.16 -9.70
CA PRO A 10 3.60 -0.71 -9.22
C PRO A 10 2.73 0.00 -8.16
N PRO A 11 1.40 -0.08 -8.28
CA PRO A 11 0.50 0.62 -7.38
C PRO A 11 0.77 0.21 -5.93
N ALA A 12 0.50 1.12 -4.98
CA ALA A 12 0.74 0.87 -3.55
C ALA A 12 0.13 -0.46 -3.09
N GLY A 13 -1.03 -0.84 -3.63
CA GLY A 13 -1.68 -2.12 -3.34
C GLY A 13 -0.86 -3.36 -3.70
N VAL A 14 -0.01 -3.32 -4.73
CA VAL A 14 0.86 -4.46 -5.10
C VAL A 14 2.03 -4.60 -4.12
N LEU A 15 2.62 -3.48 -3.70
CA LEU A 15 3.67 -3.48 -2.68
C LEU A 15 3.14 -3.92 -1.32
N ILE A 16 1.96 -3.43 -0.94
CA ILE A 16 1.25 -3.85 0.27
C ILE A 16 1.01 -5.35 0.23
N LYS A 17 0.45 -5.89 -0.86
CA LYS A 17 0.26 -7.34 -1.08
C LYS A 17 1.55 -8.14 -0.95
N LYS A 18 2.66 -7.65 -1.52
CA LYS A 18 3.98 -8.27 -1.39
C LYS A 18 4.48 -8.29 0.06
N ALA A 19 4.30 -7.19 0.78
CA ALA A 19 4.75 -7.07 2.17
C ALA A 19 3.98 -7.98 3.13
N ILE A 20 2.69 -8.19 2.87
CA ILE A 20 1.83 -9.12 3.64
C ILE A 20 1.80 -10.55 3.06
N LYS A 21 2.55 -10.80 1.96
CA LYS A 21 2.56 -12.07 1.20
C LYS A 21 1.17 -12.61 0.84
N LEU A 22 0.23 -11.72 0.48
CA LEU A 22 -1.10 -12.12 0.02
C LEU A 22 -1.28 -11.90 -1.47
N GLU A 23 -1.81 -12.92 -2.13
CA GLU A 23 -2.05 -12.91 -3.58
C GLU A 23 -3.38 -12.22 -3.94
N LYS A 24 -4.36 -12.20 -3.02
CA LYS A 24 -5.65 -11.52 -3.19
C LYS A 24 -5.91 -10.53 -2.06
N GLY A 25 -6.48 -9.37 -2.41
CA GLY A 25 -6.98 -8.40 -1.43
C GLY A 25 -8.28 -8.89 -0.80
N SER A 26 -8.78 -8.21 0.24
CA SER A 26 -10.02 -8.62 0.87
C SER A 26 -11.21 -8.45 -0.07
N ALA A 27 -12.01 -9.50 -0.20
CA ALA A 27 -13.31 -9.42 -0.86
C ALA A 27 -14.33 -8.64 0.00
N ARG A 28 -14.09 -8.55 1.32
CA ARG A 28 -14.94 -7.86 2.29
C ARG A 28 -14.05 -7.11 3.30
N PRO A 29 -13.58 -5.89 2.98
CA PRO A 29 -12.62 -5.16 3.79
C PRO A 29 -13.03 -4.96 5.26
N HIS A 30 -14.33 -4.96 5.52
CA HIS A 30 -14.93 -4.72 6.85
C HIS A 30 -15.08 -6.00 7.68
N LEU A 31 -15.13 -7.18 7.04
CA LEU A 31 -15.38 -8.47 7.68
C LEU A 31 -14.12 -9.33 7.72
N ASP A 32 -13.39 -9.41 6.60
CA ASP A 32 -12.22 -10.25 6.44
C ASP A 32 -10.98 -9.37 6.29
N LYS A 33 -10.29 -9.15 7.41
CA LYS A 33 -8.99 -8.50 7.39
C LYS A 33 -7.97 -9.46 6.80
N VAL A 34 -7.57 -9.22 5.56
CA VAL A 34 -6.73 -10.17 4.81
C VAL A 34 -5.28 -10.15 5.25
N GLY A 35 -4.79 -9.11 5.92
CA GLY A 35 -3.43 -9.07 6.40
C GLY A 35 -3.21 -7.97 7.42
N LYS A 36 -1.99 -7.90 7.94
CA LYS A 36 -1.55 -6.86 8.86
C LYS A 36 -0.21 -6.29 8.42
N LEU A 37 -0.09 -4.97 8.48
CA LEU A 37 1.14 -4.22 8.27
C LEU A 37 1.51 -3.52 9.57
N THR A 38 2.77 -3.61 9.95
CA THR A 38 3.33 -2.82 11.05
C THR A 38 3.83 -1.48 10.53
N ARG A 39 3.97 -0.49 11.43
CA ARG A 39 4.52 0.82 11.09
C ARG A 39 5.88 0.75 10.38
N ALA A 40 6.76 -0.15 10.82
CA ALA A 40 8.05 -0.40 10.16
C ALA A 40 7.89 -0.86 8.70
N GLN A 41 6.96 -1.79 8.42
CA GLN A 41 6.71 -2.22 7.05
C GLN A 41 6.09 -1.12 6.19
N LEU A 42 5.21 -0.29 6.75
CA LEU A 42 4.69 0.87 6.05
C LEU A 42 5.80 1.85 5.70
N GLU A 43 6.72 2.11 6.63
CA GLU A 43 7.86 3.00 6.43
C GLU A 43 8.80 2.46 5.35
N ASP A 44 9.08 1.16 5.33
CA ASP A 44 9.86 0.52 4.26
C ASP A 44 9.17 0.64 2.89
N ILE A 45 7.87 0.34 2.82
CA ILE A 45 7.08 0.48 1.58
C ILE A 45 7.01 1.96 1.16
N ALA A 46 6.81 2.86 2.12
CA ALA A 46 6.75 4.29 1.92
C ALA A 46 8.09 4.84 1.42
N LYS A 47 9.23 4.43 2.00
CA LYS A 47 10.58 4.76 1.53
C LYS A 47 10.84 4.23 0.12
N ALA A 48 10.51 2.97 -0.12
CA ALA A 48 10.69 2.34 -1.42
C ALA A 48 9.84 3.02 -2.51
N LYS A 49 8.62 3.45 -2.16
CA LYS A 49 7.69 4.14 -3.06
C LYS A 49 7.78 5.67 -2.96
N MET A 50 8.65 6.23 -2.12
CA MET A 50 8.72 7.67 -1.86
C MET A 50 9.05 8.45 -3.14
N LYS A 51 9.86 7.84 -4.02
CA LYS A 51 10.20 8.39 -5.34
C LYS A 51 9.01 8.45 -6.31
N ASP A 52 7.96 7.69 -6.05
CA ASP A 52 6.73 7.60 -6.83
C ASP A 52 5.50 8.20 -6.14
N LEU A 53 5.65 8.59 -4.87
CA LEU A 53 4.62 9.23 -4.07
C LEU A 53 4.88 10.73 -4.06
N ASN A 54 3.84 11.53 -4.30
CA ASN A 54 3.85 12.97 -3.99
C ASN A 54 3.67 13.20 -2.48
N ALA A 55 4.44 12.50 -1.65
CA ALA A 55 4.44 12.71 -0.22
C ALA A 55 5.50 13.75 0.14
N ALA A 56 5.14 14.75 0.94
CA ALA A 56 6.08 15.76 1.43
C ALA A 56 7.13 15.15 2.39
N ASP A 57 6.70 14.17 3.18
CA ASP A 57 7.49 13.55 4.25
C ASP A 57 7.20 12.07 4.37
N LEU A 58 8.06 11.36 5.12
CA LEU A 58 7.90 9.93 5.39
C LEU A 58 6.54 9.61 6.02
N ASP A 59 6.08 10.44 6.96
CA ASP A 59 4.79 10.25 7.64
C ASP A 59 3.61 10.42 6.67
N GLY A 60 3.71 11.36 5.73
CA GLY A 60 2.73 11.54 4.66
C GLY A 60 2.70 10.33 3.72
N ALA A 61 3.86 9.79 3.36
CA ALA A 61 3.97 8.58 2.55
C ALA A 61 3.35 7.37 3.29
N VAL A 62 3.67 7.20 4.58
CA VAL A 62 3.09 6.16 5.45
C VAL A 62 1.57 6.30 5.52
N ARG A 63 1.03 7.51 5.69
CA ARG A 63 -0.43 7.76 5.68
C ARG A 63 -1.09 7.35 4.36
N ILE A 64 -0.46 7.65 3.22
CA ILE A 64 -0.99 7.26 1.90
C ILE A 64 -1.01 5.72 1.75
N ILE A 65 0.07 5.05 2.15
CA ILE A 65 0.14 3.58 2.14
C ILE A 65 -0.87 2.97 3.11
N ALA A 66 -0.99 3.53 4.31
CA ALA A 66 -1.93 3.08 5.35
C ALA A 66 -3.39 3.24 4.91
N GLY A 67 -3.73 4.36 4.26
CA GLY A 67 -5.07 4.57 3.67
C GLY A 67 -5.39 3.53 2.60
N THR A 68 -4.41 3.22 1.73
CA THR A 68 -4.56 2.17 0.72
C THR A 68 -4.74 0.80 1.36
N ALA A 69 -3.94 0.46 2.37
CA ALA A 69 -4.01 -0.79 3.12
C ALA A 69 -5.40 -0.96 3.76
N ARG A 70 -5.91 0.08 4.43
CA ARG A 70 -7.23 0.05 5.08
C ARG A 70 -8.36 -0.23 4.09
N SER A 71 -8.37 0.44 2.93
CA SER A 71 -9.39 0.21 1.89
C SER A 71 -9.31 -1.19 1.27
N MET A 72 -8.15 -1.84 1.32
CA MET A 72 -7.96 -3.23 0.86
C MET A 72 -8.29 -4.28 1.92
N GLY A 73 -8.69 -3.87 3.13
CA GLY A 73 -8.92 -4.79 4.26
C GLY A 73 -7.63 -5.24 4.94
N VAL A 74 -6.54 -4.46 4.85
CA VAL A 74 -5.30 -4.72 5.58
C VAL A 74 -5.32 -3.89 6.87
N THR A 75 -5.06 -4.55 8.00
CA THR A 75 -4.94 -3.87 9.29
C THR A 75 -3.59 -3.20 9.38
N VAL A 76 -3.59 -1.95 9.81
CA VAL A 76 -2.38 -1.17 9.99
C VAL A 76 -2.20 -0.99 11.50
N GLU A 77 -1.18 -1.59 12.08
CA GLU A 77 -0.84 -1.40 13.50
C GLU A 77 0.08 -0.17 13.63
N GLY A 78 -0.46 0.92 14.17
CA GLY A 78 0.26 2.17 14.42
C GLY A 78 -0.50 3.45 14.01
N GLY A 79 -1.82 3.47 14.21
CA GLY A 79 -2.65 4.67 14.06
C GLY A 79 -2.56 5.57 15.28
#